data_AF-A0A9W5XML4-F1
#
_entry.id   AF-A0A9W5XML4-F1
#
_cell.length_a   1.000
_cell.length_b   1.000
_cell.length_c   1.000
_cell.angle_alpha   90.00
_cell.angle_beta   90.00
_cell.angle_gamma   90.00
#
_symmetry.space_group_name_H-M   'P 1'
#
loop_
_entity.id
_entity.type
_entity.pdbx_description
1 polymer ?
#
loop_
_entity_poly.entity_id
_entity_poly.type
_entity_poly.pdbx_seq_one_letter_code
_entity_poly.pdbx_strand_id
1 'polypeptide(L)'
;MEDAVAAEPVGILKDFDDRSDAAGIGMHGNDVAYLEEHRTPPTRPARLAPTAASPYSREHRHASASPARTFSRMEIDLRRRKEAKGRLPERHGEDAHVQSIPLAGRRSEYGEDGQMKPRRVSLLDLGLDSSFDAAMTFVQSTLQNINAGCEEPIADIDFVRSRNPDTVLSAFTASCDVLHVMAHGDHTVTPTFSSTDGKVEISLEHLGEVAADQSKGISTSAIIADGCKTGTGVWQKAVRDCLQGEVTYIGTSAVIGWHESGVFCSAFYGALFRNRGRGMTPAEQARDAADRAIQAYTLLTDKNCPFKVMTLKPSQRARTLLG
;
A
#
# COMPACT_ATOMS: atom_id res chain seq x y z
N MET A 1 -14.05 62.44 -27.07
CA MET A 1 -14.14 63.17 -28.35
C MET A 1 -12.70 63.24 -28.86
N GLU A 2 -12.50 62.89 -30.12
CA GLU A 2 -11.26 62.81 -30.94
C GLU A 2 -10.02 63.58 -30.41
N ASP A 3 -8.77 63.09 -30.48
CA ASP A 3 -8.02 62.43 -31.57
C ASP A 3 -7.04 61.34 -31.02
N ALA A 4 -6.77 60.19 -31.65
CA ALA A 4 -6.11 59.90 -32.94
C ALA A 4 -4.56 60.03 -32.94
N VAL A 5 -3.86 58.87 -32.88
CA VAL A 5 -2.48 58.69 -33.38
C VAL A 5 -2.41 57.33 -34.08
N ALA A 6 -1.85 57.29 -35.28
CA ALA A 6 -1.76 56.11 -36.14
C ALA A 6 -0.31 55.63 -36.35
N ALA A 7 -0.12 54.32 -36.55
CA ALA A 7 0.97 53.75 -37.35
C ALA A 7 0.63 52.27 -37.70
N GLU A 8 0.69 51.94 -38.98
CA GLU A 8 0.45 50.60 -39.58
C GLU A 8 1.76 50.10 -40.27
N PRO A 9 1.84 48.85 -40.79
CA PRO A 9 3.07 48.05 -40.75
C PRO A 9 3.87 47.92 -42.06
N VAL A 10 5.06 47.30 -41.95
CA VAL A 10 5.90 46.70 -43.02
C VAL A 10 6.52 45.43 -42.39
N GLY A 11 6.42 44.20 -42.94
CA GLY A 11 6.97 43.71 -44.22
C GLY A 11 8.40 43.15 -43.97
N ILE A 12 8.89 42.01 -44.49
CA ILE A 12 8.67 41.32 -45.79
C ILE A 12 9.17 39.84 -45.70
N LEU A 13 8.71 38.98 -46.64
CA LEU A 13 9.10 37.58 -46.84
C LEU A 13 10.53 37.34 -47.39
N LYS A 14 11.01 36.08 -47.27
CA LYS A 14 11.72 35.27 -48.29
C LYS A 14 11.79 33.82 -47.77
N ASP A 15 11.09 32.85 -48.35
CA ASP A 15 11.35 32.16 -49.64
C ASP A 15 12.64 31.33 -49.65
N PHE A 16 12.51 30.00 -49.65
CA PHE A 16 13.35 29.12 -50.50
C PHE A 16 12.70 27.74 -50.73
N ASP A 17 12.43 27.46 -52.00
CA ASP A 17 11.94 26.23 -52.65
C ASP A 17 13.12 25.62 -53.46
N ASP A 18 13.17 24.38 -53.97
CA ASP A 18 12.29 23.19 -54.07
C ASP A 18 13.25 22.01 -54.47
N ARG A 19 12.77 20.75 -54.55
CA ARG A 19 13.36 19.60 -55.32
C ARG A 19 14.57 18.82 -54.75
N SER A 20 14.72 17.52 -55.01
CA SER A 20 13.78 16.47 -55.50
C SER A 20 14.39 15.05 -55.32
N ASP A 21 13.56 14.02 -55.61
CA ASP A 21 13.91 12.64 -56.01
C ASP A 21 14.41 11.62 -54.96
N ALA A 22 14.13 10.31 -55.04
CA ALA A 22 13.05 9.55 -55.70
C ALA A 22 13.06 8.07 -55.23
N ALA A 23 11.95 7.35 -55.47
CA ALA A 23 11.76 5.88 -55.37
C ALA A 23 11.75 5.20 -53.96
N GLY A 24 10.88 4.24 -53.68
CA GLY A 24 9.71 3.78 -54.44
C GLY A 24 9.04 2.48 -53.92
N ILE A 25 7.80 2.25 -54.39
CA ILE A 25 7.09 0.97 -54.52
C ILE A 25 6.73 0.18 -53.23
N GLY A 26 5.42 -0.03 -53.00
CA GLY A 26 4.94 -0.98 -51.98
C GLY A 26 3.43 -0.97 -51.71
N MET A 27 2.58 -1.14 -52.73
CA MET A 27 1.13 -1.30 -52.51
C MET A 27 0.76 -2.74 -52.12
N HIS A 28 0.05 -2.89 -51.00
CA HIS A 28 -0.98 -3.92 -50.84
C HIS A 28 -2.13 -3.34 -49.99
N GLY A 29 -3.32 -3.28 -50.58
CA GLY A 29 -4.53 -2.86 -49.88
C GLY A 29 -5.15 -3.99 -49.06
N ASN A 30 -6.04 -3.62 -48.15
CA ASN A 30 -7.07 -4.49 -47.62
C ASN A 30 -8.33 -3.65 -47.38
N ASP A 31 -9.25 -3.71 -48.32
CA ASP A 31 -10.61 -3.22 -48.12
C ASP A 31 -11.29 -4.08 -47.06
N VAL A 32 -11.73 -3.45 -45.96
CA VAL A 32 -12.63 -4.10 -44.99
C VAL A 32 -14.02 -3.55 -45.22
N ALA A 33 -14.88 -4.38 -45.81
CA ALA A 33 -16.25 -4.01 -46.14
C ALA A 33 -17.06 -3.69 -44.88
N TYR A 34 -17.72 -2.52 -44.89
CA TYR A 34 -18.88 -2.27 -44.03
C TYR A 34 -20.03 -3.18 -44.47
N LEU A 35 -20.60 -3.94 -43.54
CA LEU A 35 -21.92 -4.54 -43.68
C LEU A 35 -22.82 -4.02 -42.56
N GLU A 36 -23.77 -3.18 -42.93
CA GLU A 36 -24.94 -2.88 -42.12
C GLU A 36 -25.88 -4.10 -42.16
N GLU A 37 -26.37 -4.56 -41.00
CA GLU A 37 -27.56 -5.40 -40.94
C GLU A 37 -28.67 -4.75 -40.11
N HIS A 38 -29.88 -4.80 -40.65
CA HIS A 38 -31.03 -4.04 -40.17
C HIS A 38 -31.71 -4.68 -38.95
N ARG A 39 -32.21 -3.83 -38.05
CA ARG A 39 -33.16 -4.22 -37.00
C ARG A 39 -34.54 -4.54 -37.57
N THR A 40 -35.21 -5.56 -37.02
CA THR A 40 -36.69 -5.66 -36.95
C THR A 40 -37.12 -6.32 -35.60
N PRO A 41 -38.39 -6.17 -35.16
CA PRO A 41 -38.73 -5.99 -33.73
C PRO A 41 -39.30 -7.26 -33.02
N PRO A 42 -39.58 -7.20 -31.68
CA PRO A 42 -39.79 -8.41 -30.87
C PRO A 42 -41.26 -8.89 -30.78
N THR A 43 -41.44 -10.21 -30.68
CA THR A 43 -42.72 -10.85 -30.36
C THR A 43 -42.99 -10.91 -28.85
N ARG A 44 -44.21 -10.49 -28.45
CA ARG A 44 -44.70 -10.44 -27.05
C ARG A 44 -45.26 -11.80 -26.55
N PRO A 45 -45.59 -11.95 -25.24
CA PRO A 45 -45.56 -13.24 -24.56
C PRO A 45 -46.90 -13.98 -24.44
N ALA A 46 -46.82 -15.29 -24.17
CA ALA A 46 -47.91 -16.08 -23.61
C ALA A 46 -47.89 -16.07 -22.07
N ARG A 47 -49.05 -16.39 -21.47
CA ARG A 47 -49.43 -16.06 -20.08
C ARG A 47 -49.84 -17.32 -19.30
N LEU A 48 -49.61 -17.32 -17.98
CA LEU A 48 -50.38 -18.01 -16.92
C LEU A 48 -50.33 -19.58 -16.88
N ALA A 49 -50.47 -20.28 -15.74
CA ALA A 49 -50.33 -19.94 -14.30
C ALA A 49 -50.16 -21.26 -13.46
N PRO A 50 -50.66 -21.48 -12.21
CA PRO A 50 -49.76 -21.94 -11.13
C PRO A 50 -50.21 -23.17 -10.30
N THR A 51 -49.25 -23.96 -9.77
CA THR A 51 -49.42 -24.95 -8.67
C THR A 51 -48.02 -25.40 -8.20
N ALA A 52 -47.74 -25.79 -6.94
CA ALA A 52 -48.51 -25.76 -5.69
C ALA A 52 -47.57 -25.98 -4.47
N ALA A 53 -48.08 -25.67 -3.27
CA ALA A 53 -47.78 -26.28 -1.96
C ALA A 53 -46.31 -26.43 -1.46
N SER A 54 -45.99 -25.63 -0.44
CA SER A 54 -45.12 -26.04 0.69
C SER A 54 -45.75 -27.24 1.42
N PRO A 55 -44.97 -28.19 1.96
CA PRO A 55 -44.87 -28.23 3.43
C PRO A 55 -43.55 -28.82 3.96
N TYR A 56 -42.75 -28.04 4.70
CA TYR A 56 -41.90 -28.57 5.76
C TYR A 56 -41.78 -27.60 6.94
N SER A 57 -42.79 -27.64 7.80
CA SER A 57 -42.71 -27.15 9.18
C SER A 57 -42.71 -28.39 10.09
N ARG A 58 -41.60 -28.67 10.79
CA ARG A 58 -41.72 -29.40 12.06
C ARG A 58 -40.56 -29.11 13.01
N GLU A 59 -40.94 -28.84 14.24
CA GLU A 59 -40.07 -28.61 15.39
C GLU A 59 -39.29 -29.88 15.76
N HIS A 60 -38.11 -29.72 16.36
CA HIS A 60 -37.72 -30.58 17.48
C HIS A 60 -36.97 -29.77 18.54
N ARG A 61 -37.35 -29.99 19.80
CA ARG A 61 -36.83 -29.27 20.98
C ARG A 61 -35.64 -30.01 21.61
N HIS A 62 -34.80 -29.24 22.29
CA HIS A 62 -33.93 -29.59 23.43
C HIS A 62 -33.14 -30.90 23.44
N ALA A 63 -31.80 -30.76 23.47
CA ALA A 63 -30.97 -31.47 24.44
C ALA A 63 -29.83 -30.54 24.91
N SER A 64 -29.78 -30.25 26.21
CA SER A 64 -28.73 -29.45 26.84
C SER A 64 -27.54 -30.34 27.23
N ALA A 65 -26.32 -29.97 26.85
CA ALA A 65 -25.09 -30.59 27.35
C ALA A 65 -24.10 -29.52 27.82
N SER A 66 -23.67 -29.60 29.08
CA SER A 66 -22.78 -28.63 29.72
C SER A 66 -21.33 -29.15 29.76
N PRO A 67 -20.33 -28.40 29.27
CA PRO A 67 -18.92 -28.78 29.38
C PRO A 67 -18.24 -28.13 30.58
N ALA A 68 -18.68 -28.47 31.80
CA ALA A 68 -17.92 -28.16 33.01
C ALA A 68 -16.93 -29.30 33.33
N ARG A 69 -15.68 -29.19 32.84
CA ARG A 69 -14.43 -29.82 33.38
C ARG A 69 -13.25 -29.76 32.38
N THR A 70 -12.56 -28.62 32.28
CA THR A 70 -11.17 -28.60 31.73
C THR A 70 -10.26 -27.52 32.34
N PHE A 71 -10.72 -26.79 33.36
CA PHE A 71 -9.91 -25.83 34.12
C PHE A 71 -9.43 -26.46 35.43
N SER A 72 -8.30 -27.18 35.39
CA SER A 72 -7.64 -27.68 36.62
C SER A 72 -6.13 -27.97 36.49
N ARG A 73 -5.53 -27.89 35.28
CA ARG A 73 -4.08 -28.12 35.09
C ARG A 73 -3.26 -26.85 34.91
N MET A 74 -3.85 -25.75 34.42
CA MET A 74 -3.11 -24.54 34.04
C MET A 74 -2.78 -23.62 35.24
N GLU A 75 -3.59 -23.61 36.31
CA GLU A 75 -3.30 -22.82 37.52
C GLU A 75 -2.14 -23.38 38.36
N ILE A 76 -1.87 -24.69 38.27
CA ILE A 76 -0.83 -25.36 39.07
C ILE A 76 0.58 -24.98 38.58
N ASP A 77 0.77 -24.82 37.26
CA ASP A 77 2.05 -24.38 36.67
C ASP A 77 2.34 -22.89 36.90
N LEU A 78 1.30 -22.05 36.98
CA LEU A 78 1.43 -20.61 37.21
C LEU A 78 1.92 -20.27 38.63
N ARG A 79 1.66 -21.12 39.63
CA ARG A 79 2.22 -20.95 40.98
C ARG A 79 3.71 -21.35 41.05
N ARG A 80 4.10 -22.48 40.42
CA ARG A 80 5.50 -22.94 40.42
C ARG A 80 6.48 -21.97 39.74
N ARG A 81 6.03 -21.17 38.77
CA ARG A 81 6.88 -20.14 38.12
C ARG A 81 7.12 -18.88 38.95
N LYS A 82 6.36 -18.63 40.03
CA LYS A 82 6.59 -17.46 40.91
C LYS A 82 7.65 -17.71 42.00
N GLU A 83 7.91 -18.96 42.37
CA GLU A 83 8.88 -19.30 43.44
C GLU A 83 10.33 -19.42 42.94
N ALA A 84 10.54 -19.57 41.63
CA ALA A 84 11.88 -19.73 41.02
C ALA A 84 12.63 -18.41 40.75
N LYS A 85 12.13 -17.26 41.22
CA LYS A 85 12.70 -15.91 40.94
C LYS A 85 13.51 -15.30 42.09
N GLY A 86 13.89 -16.10 43.08
CA GLY A 86 14.78 -15.68 44.18
C GLY A 86 16.18 -16.29 44.06
N ARG A 87 17.20 -15.42 44.11
CA ARG A 87 18.67 -15.67 44.09
C ARG A 87 19.35 -15.67 42.71
N LEU A 88 19.95 -14.53 42.38
CA LEU A 88 21.22 -14.44 41.66
C LEU A 88 22.25 -13.78 42.59
N PRO A 89 23.52 -14.24 42.64
CA PRO A 89 24.54 -13.66 43.51
C PRO A 89 25.19 -12.42 42.89
N GLU A 90 25.56 -11.47 43.73
CA GLU A 90 26.39 -10.32 43.36
C GLU A 90 27.81 -10.77 42.95
N ARG A 91 28.38 -10.09 41.94
CA ARG A 91 29.83 -10.07 41.72
C ARG A 91 30.28 -8.65 41.38
N HIS A 92 31.18 -8.13 42.19
CA HIS A 92 32.04 -6.99 41.82
C HIS A 92 33.03 -7.40 40.72
N GLY A 93 33.50 -6.44 39.93
CA GLY A 93 34.76 -6.59 39.20
C GLY A 93 34.88 -5.87 37.86
N GLU A 94 35.52 -4.70 37.91
CA GLU A 94 36.47 -4.18 36.91
C GLU A 94 35.96 -3.48 35.63
N ASP A 95 36.72 -2.44 35.27
CA ASP A 95 36.42 -1.44 34.26
C ASP A 95 36.66 -1.93 32.83
N ALA A 96 35.65 -1.78 31.98
CA ALA A 96 35.80 -1.84 30.53
C ALA A 96 35.35 -0.50 29.92
N HIS A 97 36.32 0.40 29.71
CA HIS A 97 36.08 1.71 29.11
C HIS A 97 35.83 1.58 27.60
N VAL A 98 34.63 1.13 27.23
CA VAL A 98 34.22 1.00 25.82
C VAL A 98 33.91 2.39 25.27
N GLN A 99 34.82 2.95 24.48
CA GLN A 99 34.52 4.10 23.64
C GLN A 99 33.50 3.69 22.57
N SER A 100 32.25 4.08 22.77
CA SER A 100 31.18 3.88 21.80
C SER A 100 31.37 4.80 20.59
N ILE A 101 31.82 4.23 19.47
CA ILE A 101 31.83 4.92 18.17
C ILE A 101 30.37 5.20 17.77
N PRO A 102 29.97 6.45 17.47
CA PRO A 102 28.59 6.77 17.11
C PRO A 102 28.27 6.27 15.70
N LEU A 103 27.63 5.12 15.60
CA LEU A 103 26.95 4.67 14.38
C LEU A 103 25.69 5.54 14.17
N ALA A 104 25.80 6.49 13.24
CA ALA A 104 24.67 7.33 12.84
C ALA A 104 23.47 6.48 12.38
N GLY A 105 22.26 6.85 12.82
CA GLY A 105 21.01 6.36 12.25
C GLY A 105 20.17 5.37 13.07
N ARG A 106 20.63 4.86 14.21
CA ARG A 106 19.75 4.08 15.10
C ARG A 106 18.77 4.99 15.85
N ARG A 107 17.55 5.14 15.32
CA ARG A 107 16.39 5.61 16.13
C ARG A 107 16.23 4.65 17.31
N SER A 108 16.10 5.18 18.53
CA SER A 108 15.78 4.36 19.70
C SER A 108 14.37 3.77 19.55
N GLU A 109 14.24 2.44 19.66
CA GLU A 109 12.94 1.76 19.73
C GLU A 109 12.23 2.00 21.08
N TYR A 110 12.96 2.54 22.06
CA TYR A 110 12.48 2.91 23.39
C TYR A 110 12.33 4.42 23.48
N GLY A 111 11.20 4.87 24.05
CA GLY A 111 11.03 6.26 24.51
C GLY A 111 11.95 6.57 25.70
N GLU A 112 11.91 7.83 26.16
CA GLU A 112 12.78 8.31 27.25
C GLU A 112 12.59 7.51 28.56
N ASP A 113 11.40 6.94 28.76
CA ASP A 113 11.00 6.15 29.94
C ASP A 113 11.31 4.64 29.82
N GLY A 114 11.92 4.19 28.72
CA GLY A 114 12.18 2.76 28.46
C GLY A 114 10.96 1.95 28.00
N GLN A 115 9.82 2.59 27.77
CA GLN A 115 8.67 1.99 27.08
C GLN A 115 8.92 1.93 25.56
N MET A 116 8.40 0.90 24.88
CA MET A 116 8.57 0.79 23.43
C MET A 116 7.67 1.78 22.70
N LYS A 117 8.23 2.57 21.78
CA LYS A 117 7.43 3.49 20.96
C LYS A 117 6.47 2.68 20.06
N PRO A 118 5.20 3.11 19.88
CA PRO A 118 4.32 2.55 18.85
C PRO A 118 4.94 2.74 17.46
N ARG A 119 4.70 1.77 16.56
CA ARG A 119 5.02 1.96 15.14
C ARG A 119 3.92 2.77 14.49
N ARG A 120 4.29 3.79 13.73
CA ARG A 120 3.34 4.65 13.01
C ARG A 120 3.00 4.02 11.67
N VAL A 121 1.73 3.75 11.44
CA VAL A 121 1.19 3.23 10.19
C VAL A 121 0.34 4.33 9.54
N SER A 122 0.83 4.87 8.43
CA SER A 122 0.10 5.83 7.61
C SER A 122 -0.73 5.07 6.58
N LEU A 123 -2.06 5.15 6.71
CA LEU A 123 -3.04 4.56 5.81
C LEU A 123 -3.59 5.66 4.90
N LEU A 124 -3.19 5.65 3.63
CA LEU A 124 -3.54 6.65 2.62
C LEU A 124 -4.52 6.04 1.61
N ASP A 125 -5.80 6.40 1.70
CA ASP A 125 -6.83 6.01 0.74
C ASP A 125 -7.04 7.11 -0.31
N LEU A 126 -6.61 6.80 -1.53
CA LEU A 126 -6.85 7.62 -2.73
C LEU A 126 -7.87 6.96 -3.67
N GLY A 127 -8.21 5.69 -3.47
CA GLY A 127 -9.12 4.95 -4.35
C GLY A 127 -10.56 5.47 -4.28
N LEU A 128 -11.02 5.89 -3.10
CA LEU A 128 -12.28 6.60 -2.87
C LEU A 128 -13.55 5.90 -3.42
N ASP A 129 -13.57 4.55 -3.43
CA ASP A 129 -14.76 3.74 -3.75
C ASP A 129 -15.07 2.70 -2.65
N SER A 130 -16.21 2.03 -2.77
CA SER A 130 -16.68 1.05 -1.77
C SER A 130 -15.79 -0.19 -1.62
N SER A 131 -14.96 -0.52 -2.61
CA SER A 131 -14.01 -1.63 -2.53
C SER A 131 -12.78 -1.23 -1.71
N PHE A 132 -12.30 0.00 -1.90
CA PHE A 132 -11.26 0.58 -1.05
C PHE A 132 -11.78 0.82 0.38
N ASP A 133 -13.04 1.25 0.55
CA ASP A 133 -13.70 1.34 1.87
C ASP A 133 -13.64 0.00 2.63
N ALA A 134 -13.92 -1.12 1.95
CA ALA A 134 -13.88 -2.46 2.52
C ALA A 134 -12.45 -2.89 2.91
N ALA A 135 -11.48 -2.72 2.00
CA ALA A 135 -10.07 -3.00 2.28
C ALA A 135 -9.54 -2.18 3.46
N MET A 136 -9.83 -0.87 3.45
CA MET A 136 -9.39 0.08 4.46
C MET A 136 -10.01 -0.23 5.84
N THR A 137 -11.33 -0.49 5.88
CA THR A 137 -12.02 -0.89 7.12
C THR A 137 -11.43 -2.17 7.70
N PHE A 138 -11.09 -3.15 6.85
CA PHE A 138 -10.49 -4.41 7.26
C PHE A 138 -9.06 -4.23 7.82
N VAL A 139 -8.24 -3.37 7.19
CA VAL A 139 -6.90 -3.02 7.67
C VAL A 139 -6.94 -2.26 8.99
N GLN A 140 -7.80 -1.24 9.10
CA GLN A 140 -8.00 -0.51 10.37
C GLN A 140 -8.46 -1.45 11.49
N SER A 141 -9.43 -2.33 11.22
CA SER A 141 -9.89 -3.33 12.19
C SER A 141 -8.76 -4.28 12.60
N THR A 142 -7.87 -4.67 11.69
CA THR A 142 -6.70 -5.50 12.00
C THR A 142 -5.75 -4.78 12.95
N LEU A 143 -5.41 -3.53 12.68
CA LEU A 143 -4.49 -2.73 13.50
C LEU A 143 -5.09 -2.39 14.88
N GLN A 144 -6.39 -2.13 14.95
CA GLN A 144 -7.12 -1.98 16.21
C GLN A 144 -7.11 -3.28 17.03
N ASN A 145 -7.31 -4.44 16.39
CA ASN A 145 -7.21 -5.75 17.04
C ASN A 145 -5.78 -6.06 17.52
N ILE A 146 -4.76 -5.54 16.85
CA ILE A 146 -3.35 -5.65 17.28
C ILE A 146 -3.10 -4.86 18.58
N ASN A 147 -3.78 -3.73 18.77
CA ASN A 147 -3.75 -2.95 20.02
C ASN A 147 -4.68 -3.50 21.12
N ALA A 148 -5.54 -4.48 20.84
CA ALA A 148 -6.57 -4.92 21.77
C ALA A 148 -5.97 -5.59 23.02
N GLY A 149 -6.29 -5.04 24.19
CA GLY A 149 -5.78 -5.52 25.48
C GLY A 149 -4.38 -5.01 25.84
N CYS A 150 -3.81 -4.10 25.06
CA CYS A 150 -2.61 -3.35 25.46
C CYS A 150 -3.01 -2.09 26.25
N GLU A 151 -2.27 -1.77 27.31
CA GLU A 151 -2.47 -0.52 28.09
C GLU A 151 -2.04 0.72 27.27
N GLU A 152 -1.03 0.54 26.43
CA GLU A 152 -0.55 1.53 25.45
C GLU A 152 -0.60 0.95 24.03
N PRO A 153 -0.90 1.74 23.01
CA PRO A 153 -0.94 1.25 21.63
C PRO A 153 0.45 0.77 21.19
N ILE A 154 0.50 -0.36 20.48
CA ILE A 154 1.72 -0.84 19.82
C ILE A 154 1.79 -0.42 18.35
N ALA A 155 0.62 -0.13 17.74
CA ALA A 155 0.44 0.50 16.44
C ALA A 155 -0.24 1.87 16.63
N ASP A 156 0.42 2.93 16.19
CA ASP A 156 -0.16 4.27 16.01
C ASP A 156 -0.67 4.36 14.56
N ILE A 157 -1.87 4.88 14.34
CA ILE A 157 -2.57 4.77 13.05
C ILE A 157 -2.98 6.16 12.57
N ASP A 158 -2.26 6.69 11.59
CA ASP A 158 -2.66 7.88 10.85
C ASP A 158 -3.52 7.44 9.66
N PHE A 159 -4.76 7.92 9.56
CA PHE A 159 -5.63 7.66 8.40
C PHE A 159 -5.89 8.94 7.60
N VAL A 160 -5.57 8.89 6.30
CA VAL A 160 -5.75 10.00 5.37
C VAL A 160 -6.62 9.54 4.20
N ARG A 161 -7.76 10.19 4.04
CA ARG A 161 -8.65 10.06 2.88
C ARG A 161 -9.02 11.47 2.43
N SER A 162 -8.39 11.95 1.36
CA SER A 162 -8.52 13.34 0.93
C SER A 162 -8.47 13.47 -0.59
N ARG A 163 -9.12 14.53 -1.10
CA ARG A 163 -9.01 14.99 -2.49
C ARG A 163 -8.12 16.21 -2.66
N ASN A 164 -7.69 16.84 -1.57
CA ASN A 164 -6.79 17.98 -1.64
C ASN A 164 -5.35 17.48 -1.89
N PRO A 165 -4.68 17.89 -2.99
CA PRO A 165 -3.35 17.40 -3.34
C PRO A 165 -2.32 17.64 -2.24
N ASP A 166 -2.33 18.81 -1.60
CA ASP A 166 -1.37 19.18 -0.53
C ASP A 166 -1.45 18.23 0.68
N THR A 167 -2.66 17.80 1.04
CA THR A 167 -2.92 16.81 2.09
C THR A 167 -2.34 15.46 1.71
N VAL A 168 -2.53 15.04 0.46
CA VAL A 168 -2.03 13.75 -0.06
C VAL A 168 -0.50 13.76 -0.13
N LEU A 169 0.11 14.82 -0.66
CA LEU A 169 1.57 15.01 -0.72
C LEU A 169 2.17 15.08 0.69
N SER A 170 1.49 15.73 1.64
CA SER A 170 1.87 15.74 3.05
C SER A 170 1.83 14.34 3.68
N ALA A 171 0.86 13.50 3.33
CA ALA A 171 0.75 12.13 3.81
C ALA A 171 1.85 11.20 3.25
N PHE A 172 2.20 11.34 1.97
CA PHE A 172 3.34 10.63 1.36
C PHE A 172 4.68 10.96 2.03
N THR A 173 4.87 12.21 2.44
CA THR A 173 6.13 12.72 3.02
C THR A 173 6.15 12.73 4.56
N ALA A 174 5.09 12.28 5.23
CA ALA A 174 5.04 12.15 6.68
C ALA A 174 5.90 10.95 7.14
N SER A 175 6.77 11.16 8.15
CA SER A 175 7.60 10.06 8.67
C SER A 175 6.75 9.07 9.47
N CYS A 176 6.73 7.83 8.97
CA CYS A 176 5.98 6.69 9.50
C CYS A 176 6.81 5.42 9.32
N ASP A 177 6.50 4.34 10.05
CA ASP A 177 7.20 3.06 9.89
C ASP A 177 6.67 2.25 8.70
N VAL A 178 5.37 2.39 8.41
CA VAL A 178 4.71 1.82 7.22
C VAL A 178 3.84 2.89 6.55
N LEU A 179 4.07 3.13 5.26
CA LEU A 179 3.16 3.88 4.39
C LEU A 179 2.35 2.87 3.56
N HIS A 180 1.03 2.85 3.71
CA HIS A 180 0.13 1.98 2.97
C HIS A 180 -0.79 2.84 2.10
N VAL A 181 -0.58 2.79 0.78
CA VAL A 181 -1.36 3.54 -0.21
C VAL A 181 -2.35 2.60 -0.88
N MET A 182 -3.65 2.86 -0.68
CA MET A 182 -4.75 2.17 -1.33
C MET A 182 -5.30 3.03 -2.48
N ALA A 183 -5.12 2.58 -3.72
CA ALA A 183 -5.49 3.34 -4.91
C ALA A 183 -5.59 2.45 -6.16
N HIS A 184 -6.12 3.00 -7.27
CA HIS A 184 -5.80 2.43 -8.58
C HIS A 184 -4.33 2.69 -8.91
N GLY A 185 -3.69 1.74 -9.60
CA GLY A 185 -2.33 1.87 -10.09
C GLY A 185 -2.32 1.86 -11.61
N ASP A 186 -1.83 2.94 -12.22
CA ASP A 186 -1.56 3.00 -13.65
C ASP A 186 -0.09 3.29 -13.96
N HIS A 187 0.33 2.97 -15.19
CA HIS A 187 1.65 3.29 -15.74
C HIS A 187 1.59 3.44 -17.28
N THR A 188 0.45 3.82 -17.87
CA THR A 188 0.36 4.05 -19.32
C THR A 188 1.26 5.18 -19.81
N VAL A 189 1.34 6.27 -19.04
CA VAL A 189 2.23 7.43 -19.29
C VAL A 189 3.37 7.43 -18.27
N THR A 190 3.03 7.50 -16.97
CA THR A 190 3.97 7.52 -15.86
C THR A 190 3.33 6.80 -14.66
N PRO A 191 4.09 6.11 -13.77
CA PRO A 191 3.55 5.47 -12.58
C PRO A 191 2.71 6.42 -11.72
N THR A 192 1.41 6.14 -11.63
CA THR A 192 0.42 7.06 -11.05
C THR A 192 -0.54 6.31 -10.15
N PHE A 193 -0.76 6.85 -8.95
CA PHE A 193 -1.87 6.46 -8.09
C PHE A 193 -3.09 7.33 -8.43
N SER A 194 -4.26 6.70 -8.64
CA SER A 194 -5.48 7.44 -8.98
C SER A 194 -6.72 6.99 -8.22
N SER A 195 -7.65 7.93 -8.06
CA SER A 195 -9.00 7.70 -7.55
C SER A 195 -9.92 7.10 -8.60
N THR A 196 -10.92 6.34 -8.16
CA THR A 196 -11.90 5.67 -9.03
C THR A 196 -12.70 6.64 -9.92
N ASP A 197 -12.92 7.88 -9.48
CA ASP A 197 -13.58 8.91 -10.27
C ASP A 197 -12.63 9.84 -11.05
N GLY A 198 -11.33 9.51 -11.10
CA GLY A 198 -10.30 10.25 -11.86
C GLY A 198 -10.01 11.67 -11.39
N LYS A 199 -10.50 12.07 -10.20
CA LYS A 199 -10.36 13.46 -9.69
C LYS A 199 -9.13 13.68 -8.83
N VAL A 200 -8.47 12.61 -8.40
CA VAL A 200 -7.19 12.63 -7.71
C VAL A 200 -6.25 11.72 -8.49
N GLU A 201 -5.16 12.29 -8.97
CA GLU A 201 -4.08 11.57 -9.65
C GLU A 201 -2.75 12.10 -9.11
N ILE A 202 -1.90 11.21 -8.62
CA ILE A 202 -0.57 11.52 -8.09
C ILE A 202 0.44 10.67 -8.85
N SER A 203 1.14 11.28 -9.80
CA SER A 203 2.28 10.63 -10.45
C SER A 203 3.48 10.62 -9.51
N LEU A 204 4.25 9.52 -9.54
CA LEU A 204 5.46 9.39 -8.75
C LEU A 204 6.58 10.33 -9.24
N GLU A 205 6.52 10.74 -10.50
CA GLU A 205 7.39 11.76 -11.07
C GLU A 205 7.16 13.14 -10.43
N HIS A 206 5.90 13.60 -10.38
CA HIS A 206 5.54 14.84 -9.71
C HIS A 206 5.79 14.78 -8.20
N LEU A 207 5.51 13.64 -7.55
CA LEU A 207 5.85 13.44 -6.14
C LEU A 207 7.37 13.56 -5.89
N GLY A 208 8.20 13.05 -6.81
CA GLY A 208 9.67 13.17 -6.74
C GLY A 208 10.17 14.61 -6.94
N GLU A 209 9.50 15.39 -7.78
CA GLU A 209 9.78 16.83 -7.96
C GLU A 209 9.41 17.63 -6.71
N VAL A 210 8.17 17.50 -6.22
CA VAL A 210 7.72 18.16 -4.99
C VAL A 210 8.58 17.76 -3.78
N ALA A 211 8.95 16.48 -3.68
CA ALA A 211 9.87 16.02 -2.64
C ALA A 211 11.23 16.71 -2.71
N ALA A 212 11.79 16.89 -3.92
CA ALA A 212 13.07 17.56 -4.12
C ALA A 212 13.00 19.04 -3.76
N ASP A 213 11.98 19.75 -4.24
CA ASP A 213 11.77 21.18 -3.99
C ASP A 213 11.57 21.48 -2.48
N GLN A 214 10.97 20.54 -1.75
CA GLN A 214 10.77 20.63 -0.29
C GLN A 214 11.91 19.98 0.52
N SER A 215 12.91 19.38 -0.14
CA SER A 215 13.95 18.52 0.46
C SER A 215 13.39 17.43 1.40
N LYS A 216 12.19 16.94 1.11
CA LYS A 216 11.37 16.10 2.00
C LYS A 216 10.68 14.99 1.20
N GLY A 217 11.36 13.85 1.07
CA GLY A 217 10.82 12.65 0.42
C GLY A 217 10.06 11.72 1.35
N ILE A 218 9.75 10.53 0.84
CA ILE A 218 9.13 9.44 1.58
C ILE A 218 10.15 8.91 2.60
N SER A 219 9.77 8.98 3.88
CA SER A 219 10.62 8.70 5.04
C SER A 219 10.05 7.55 5.87
N THR A 220 10.15 6.33 5.33
CA THR A 220 9.51 5.12 5.89
C THR A 220 10.34 3.85 5.74
N SER A 221 9.98 2.80 6.49
CA SER A 221 10.64 1.49 6.46
C SER A 221 9.95 0.49 5.53
N ALA A 222 8.65 0.68 5.28
CA ALA A 222 7.87 -0.11 4.34
C ALA A 222 6.88 0.75 3.54
N ILE A 223 6.74 0.44 2.25
CA ILE A 223 5.67 0.99 1.39
C ILE A 223 4.82 -0.18 0.90
N ILE A 224 3.52 -0.16 1.18
CA ILE A 224 2.53 -1.03 0.55
C ILE A 224 1.82 -0.19 -0.51
N ALA A 225 2.11 -0.44 -1.79
CA ALA A 225 1.40 0.14 -2.92
C ALA A 225 0.25 -0.80 -3.31
N ASP A 226 -0.84 -0.74 -2.54
CA ASP A 226 -2.03 -1.57 -2.68
C ASP A 226 -2.92 -1.04 -3.82
N GLY A 227 -2.51 -1.42 -5.03
CA GLY A 227 -3.13 -1.06 -6.29
C GLY A 227 -2.66 -1.97 -7.41
N CYS A 228 -3.34 -1.97 -8.55
CA CYS A 228 -3.06 -2.90 -9.65
C CYS A 228 -1.68 -2.67 -10.29
N LYS A 229 -0.93 -3.76 -10.52
CA LYS A 229 0.36 -3.79 -11.24
C LYS A 229 1.47 -2.84 -10.70
N THR A 230 1.38 -2.41 -9.46
CA THR A 230 2.36 -1.51 -8.79
C THR A 230 3.72 -2.17 -8.56
N GLY A 231 3.80 -3.50 -8.50
CA GLY A 231 5.03 -4.28 -8.34
C GLY A 231 5.89 -4.43 -9.60
N THR A 232 5.77 -3.53 -10.58
CA THR A 232 6.50 -3.56 -11.86
C THR A 232 7.78 -2.72 -11.84
N GLY A 233 8.72 -3.00 -12.75
CA GLY A 233 10.02 -2.31 -12.79
C GLY A 233 9.93 -0.79 -13.03
N VAL A 234 8.90 -0.33 -13.74
CA VAL A 234 8.67 1.11 -14.00
C VAL A 234 8.30 1.82 -12.69
N TRP A 235 7.36 1.26 -11.93
CA TRP A 235 6.99 1.71 -10.59
C TRP A 235 8.19 1.69 -9.64
N GLN A 236 8.94 0.59 -9.58
CA GLN A 236 10.15 0.48 -8.76
C GLN A 236 11.18 1.57 -9.09
N LYS A 237 11.33 1.93 -10.38
CA LYS A 237 12.23 3.03 -10.80
C LYS A 237 11.73 4.37 -10.27
N ALA A 238 10.45 4.70 -10.49
CA ALA A 238 9.88 5.99 -10.10
C ALA A 238 9.80 6.20 -8.57
N VAL A 239 9.41 5.17 -7.81
CA VAL A 239 9.38 5.24 -6.33
C VAL A 239 10.76 5.62 -5.78
N ARG A 240 11.85 5.09 -6.36
CA ARG A 240 13.23 5.37 -5.89
C ARG A 240 13.66 6.82 -6.01
N ASP A 241 13.03 7.61 -6.88
CA ASP A 241 13.29 9.05 -6.98
C ASP A 241 12.62 9.84 -5.83
N CYS A 242 11.66 9.24 -5.11
CA CYS A 242 10.94 9.84 -3.99
C CYS A 242 11.53 9.49 -2.60
N LEU A 243 12.46 8.53 -2.49
CA LEU A 243 12.88 7.95 -1.20
C LEU A 243 14.00 8.75 -0.50
N GLN A 244 13.86 8.97 0.82
CA GLN A 244 14.97 9.43 1.66
C GLN A 244 15.87 8.30 2.18
N GLY A 245 15.36 7.07 2.27
CA GLY A 245 16.06 5.93 2.86
C GLY A 245 15.83 4.62 2.11
N GLU A 246 16.54 3.57 2.51
CA GLU A 246 16.23 2.21 2.06
C GLU A 246 14.88 1.76 2.65
N VAL A 247 14.05 1.15 1.81
CA VAL A 247 12.68 0.77 2.14
C VAL A 247 12.36 -0.63 1.62
N THR A 248 11.50 -1.35 2.32
CA THR A 248 10.83 -2.54 1.76
C THR A 248 9.60 -2.09 0.99
N TYR A 249 9.66 -2.18 -0.33
CA TYR A 249 8.54 -1.89 -1.22
C TYR A 249 7.75 -3.17 -1.51
N ILE A 250 6.44 -3.06 -1.38
CA ILE A 250 5.47 -4.14 -1.55
C ILE A 250 4.45 -3.65 -2.57
N GLY A 251 4.35 -4.30 -3.71
CA GLY A 251 3.44 -3.93 -4.79
C GLY A 251 2.92 -5.14 -5.54
N THR A 252 1.86 -4.98 -6.33
CA THR A 252 1.15 -6.12 -6.94
C THR A 252 1.64 -6.43 -8.35
N SER A 253 1.56 -7.71 -8.75
CA SER A 253 1.96 -8.18 -10.07
C SER A 253 0.82 -8.32 -11.07
N ALA A 254 -0.42 -8.15 -10.61
CA ALA A 254 -1.65 -8.40 -11.37
C ALA A 254 -2.71 -7.34 -11.02
N VAL A 255 -3.91 -7.51 -11.58
CA VAL A 255 -5.12 -6.90 -11.02
C VAL A 255 -5.48 -7.66 -9.73
N ILE A 256 -5.85 -6.94 -8.68
CA ILE A 256 -6.28 -7.50 -7.39
C ILE A 256 -7.61 -6.89 -6.95
N GLY A 257 -8.36 -7.59 -6.10
CA GLY A 257 -9.50 -7.05 -5.39
C GLY A 257 -9.18 -6.77 -3.92
N TRP A 258 -10.17 -6.23 -3.21
CA TRP A 258 -10.08 -5.95 -1.77
C TRP A 258 -9.88 -7.23 -0.94
N HIS A 259 -10.31 -8.39 -1.45
CA HIS A 259 -10.09 -9.69 -0.81
C HIS A 259 -8.61 -10.05 -0.74
N GLU A 260 -7.89 -9.95 -1.86
CA GLU A 260 -6.47 -10.29 -1.91
C GLU A 260 -5.63 -9.34 -1.06
N SER A 261 -5.94 -8.04 -1.10
CA SER A 261 -5.39 -7.02 -0.21
C SER A 261 -5.61 -7.38 1.27
N GLY A 262 -6.86 -7.63 1.67
CA GLY A 262 -7.20 -7.93 3.07
C GLY A 262 -6.44 -9.15 3.63
N VAL A 263 -6.43 -10.27 2.89
CA VAL A 263 -5.72 -11.49 3.31
C VAL A 263 -4.21 -11.24 3.45
N PHE A 264 -3.59 -10.57 2.47
CA PHE A 264 -2.16 -10.26 2.55
C PHE A 264 -1.84 -9.28 3.69
N CYS A 265 -2.56 -8.16 3.78
CA CYS A 265 -2.27 -7.10 4.74
C CYS A 265 -2.51 -7.54 6.19
N SER A 266 -3.52 -8.37 6.46
CA SER A 266 -3.71 -8.92 7.81
C SER A 266 -2.58 -9.86 8.24
N ALA A 267 -2.10 -10.71 7.33
CA ALA A 267 -0.93 -11.55 7.59
C ALA A 267 0.35 -10.70 7.77
N PHE A 268 0.54 -9.66 6.95
CA PHE A 268 1.67 -8.73 7.05
C PHE A 268 1.70 -8.00 8.39
N TYR A 269 0.63 -7.30 8.76
CA TYR A 269 0.61 -6.57 10.04
C TYR A 269 0.66 -7.54 11.24
N GLY A 270 -0.02 -8.68 11.16
CA GLY A 270 0.06 -9.74 12.17
C GLY A 270 1.50 -10.25 12.37
N ALA A 271 2.29 -10.39 11.31
CA ALA A 271 3.70 -10.76 11.40
C ALA A 271 4.58 -9.61 11.92
N LEU A 272 4.44 -8.41 11.34
CA LEU A 272 5.25 -7.23 11.65
C LEU A 272 5.18 -6.83 13.12
N PHE A 273 3.99 -6.83 13.71
CA PHE A 273 3.79 -6.41 15.10
C PHE A 273 4.13 -7.52 16.12
N ARG A 274 4.11 -8.79 15.72
CA ARG A 274 4.55 -9.92 16.56
C ARG A 274 6.07 -10.10 16.58
N ASN A 275 6.77 -9.83 15.47
CA ASN A 275 8.20 -10.08 15.32
C ASN A 275 9.02 -8.78 15.18
N ARG A 276 9.38 -8.16 16.32
CA ARG A 276 10.33 -7.03 16.37
C ARG A 276 11.79 -7.55 16.29
N GLY A 277 12.15 -8.18 15.18
CA GLY A 277 13.36 -9.01 15.03
C GLY A 277 14.65 -8.37 15.54
N ARG A 278 15.27 -8.98 16.57
CA ARG A 278 16.53 -8.50 17.18
C ARG A 278 17.65 -8.47 16.14
N GLY A 279 18.31 -7.33 16.01
CA GLY A 279 19.45 -7.15 15.11
C GLY A 279 19.10 -6.90 13.65
N MET A 280 17.81 -6.89 13.29
CA MET A 280 17.33 -6.48 11.97
C MET A 280 16.99 -5.00 11.95
N THR A 281 17.24 -4.34 10.82
CA THR A 281 16.72 -2.99 10.55
C THR A 281 15.19 -3.01 10.38
N PRO A 282 14.50 -1.87 10.56
CA PRO A 282 13.05 -1.78 10.32
C PRO A 282 12.61 -2.24 8.92
N ALA A 283 13.40 -1.97 7.88
CA ALA A 283 13.13 -2.42 6.51
C ALA A 283 13.25 -3.95 6.38
N GLU A 284 14.27 -4.57 6.97
CA GLU A 284 14.43 -6.04 7.00
C GLU A 284 13.30 -6.73 7.77
N GLN A 285 12.85 -6.15 8.89
CA GLN A 285 11.70 -6.66 9.65
C GLN A 285 10.40 -6.58 8.83
N ALA A 286 10.20 -5.49 8.07
CA ALA A 286 9.08 -5.39 7.14
C ALA A 286 9.17 -6.41 6.00
N ARG A 287 10.38 -6.74 5.53
CA ARG A 287 10.59 -7.78 4.53
C ARG A 287 10.25 -9.19 5.06
N ASP A 288 10.76 -9.56 6.23
CA ASP A 288 10.41 -10.82 6.91
C ASP A 288 8.89 -10.94 7.13
N ALA A 289 8.23 -9.86 7.55
CA ALA A 289 6.78 -9.83 7.70
C ALA A 289 6.04 -10.03 6.36
N ALA A 290 6.51 -9.44 5.27
CA ALA A 290 5.90 -9.55 3.95
C ALA A 290 6.15 -10.92 3.28
N ASP A 291 7.34 -11.50 3.44
CA ASP A 291 7.65 -12.85 2.97
C ASP A 291 6.79 -13.90 3.72
N ARG A 292 6.55 -13.73 5.03
CA ARG A 292 5.57 -14.52 5.79
C ARG A 292 4.13 -14.30 5.32
N ALA A 293 3.77 -13.07 4.95
CA ALA A 293 2.43 -12.77 4.43
C ALA A 293 2.17 -13.44 3.08
N ILE A 294 3.17 -13.51 2.19
CA ILE A 294 3.10 -14.30 0.94
C ILE A 294 2.86 -15.78 1.23
N GLN A 295 3.58 -16.36 2.20
CA GLN A 295 3.41 -17.76 2.59
C GLN A 295 2.02 -18.02 3.18
N ALA A 296 1.56 -17.16 4.11
CA ALA A 296 0.24 -17.26 4.72
C ALA A 296 -0.89 -17.10 3.70
N TYR A 297 -0.79 -16.13 2.78
CA TYR A 297 -1.74 -15.97 1.67
C TYR A 297 -1.84 -17.26 0.84
N THR A 298 -0.69 -17.83 0.46
CA THR A 298 -0.63 -19.02 -0.39
C THR A 298 -1.26 -20.23 0.30
N LEU A 299 -0.98 -20.40 1.60
CA LEU A 299 -1.56 -21.46 2.45
C LEU A 299 -3.07 -21.31 2.68
N LEU A 300 -3.58 -20.07 2.76
CA LEU A 300 -5.00 -19.79 3.05
C LEU A 300 -5.90 -19.80 1.82
N THR A 301 -5.33 -19.61 0.62
CA THR A 301 -6.10 -19.41 -0.63
C THR A 301 -5.85 -20.47 -1.69
N ASP A 302 -4.86 -21.35 -1.49
CA ASP A 302 -4.33 -22.30 -2.49
C ASP A 302 -3.94 -21.63 -3.83
N LYS A 303 -3.57 -20.34 -3.79
CA LYS A 303 -3.20 -19.51 -4.95
C LYS A 303 -1.88 -18.80 -4.73
N ASN A 304 -1.17 -18.53 -5.82
CA ASN A 304 0.00 -17.65 -5.82
C ASN A 304 -0.38 -16.26 -5.30
N CYS A 305 0.41 -15.73 -4.34
CA CYS A 305 0.22 -14.36 -3.87
C CYS A 305 0.49 -13.34 -4.99
N PRO A 306 -0.41 -12.37 -5.25
CA PRO A 306 -0.19 -11.36 -6.28
C PRO A 306 0.83 -10.30 -5.84
N PHE A 307 1.09 -10.16 -4.54
CA PHE A 307 2.06 -9.21 -3.99
C PHE A 307 3.51 -9.67 -4.21
N LYS A 308 4.37 -8.72 -4.54
CA LYS A 308 5.82 -8.85 -4.68
C LYS A 308 6.50 -7.95 -3.66
N VAL A 309 7.59 -8.46 -3.08
CA VAL A 309 8.39 -7.76 -2.06
C VAL A 309 9.79 -7.51 -2.60
N MET A 310 10.31 -6.30 -2.42
CA MET A 310 11.65 -5.92 -2.84
C MET A 310 12.23 -4.82 -1.95
N THR A 311 13.54 -4.82 -1.77
CA THR A 311 14.24 -3.73 -1.08
C THR A 311 14.63 -2.67 -2.11
N LEU A 312 14.15 -1.44 -1.95
CA LEU A 312 14.47 -0.31 -2.82
C LEU A 312 15.39 0.68 -2.09
N LYS A 313 16.46 1.09 -2.77
CA LYS A 313 17.38 2.15 -2.31
C LYS A 313 17.08 3.45 -3.07
N PRO A 314 17.21 4.63 -2.44
CA PRO A 314 17.12 5.92 -3.12
C PRO A 314 17.96 5.96 -4.39
N SER A 315 17.41 6.57 -5.44
CA SER A 315 18.12 6.83 -6.69
C SER A 315 19.30 7.79 -6.48
N GLN A 316 20.14 7.98 -7.49
CA GLN A 316 21.20 8.99 -7.40
C GLN A 316 20.62 10.41 -7.30
N ARG A 317 19.56 10.71 -8.06
CA ARG A 317 18.81 11.98 -7.99
C ARG A 317 18.28 12.20 -6.56
N ALA A 318 17.57 11.22 -6.01
CA ALA A 318 17.01 11.29 -4.66
C ALA A 318 18.09 11.57 -3.60
N ARG A 319 19.25 10.89 -3.66
CA ARG A 319 20.36 11.13 -2.71
C ARG A 319 20.97 12.52 -2.80
N THR A 320 20.94 13.15 -3.98
CA THR A 320 21.48 14.50 -4.17
C THR A 320 20.48 15.60 -3.76
N LEU A 321 19.17 15.32 -3.82
CA LEU A 321 18.12 16.31 -3.58
C LEU A 321 17.41 16.16 -2.22
N LEU A 322 17.53 15.00 -1.56
CA LEU A 322 16.79 14.63 -0.34
C LEU A 322 17.67 14.13 0.82
N GLY A 323 19.00 14.10 0.64
CA GLY A 323 19.97 13.44 1.53
C GLY A 323 21.03 14.37 2.11
#